data_AF-A0AAN8YQF2-F1
#
_entry.id   AF-A0AAN8YQF2-F1
#
_cell.length_a   1.000
_cell.length_b   1.000
_cell.length_c   1.000
_cell.angle_alpha   90.00
_cell.angle_beta   90.00
_cell.angle_gamma   90.00
#
_symmetry.space_group_name_H-M   'P 1'
#
loop_
_entity.id
_entity.type
_entity.pdbx_description
1 polymer ?
#
loop_
_entity_poly.entity_id
_entity_poly.type
_entity_poly.pdbx_seq_one_letter_code
_entity_poly.pdbx_strand_id
1 'polypeptide(L)'
;MELANVLHMTGGIGDSSYARNSLFQQKVMLMTKSITDEAISALYRSLSNGETICIAELGCSSGPNTFLPVSQLIKTIREECTSNGQQLPEFHVFLSDLPGNDFNTIFRLLPTFHEDLKKQNMRSGDGLFDPSYCFVAGVAASTSPSSVLKAYSKQYERDFATFLKYRSEELVKGGRMVLTIPCRENEHQLSNACRFMLEPLAITLKDLVTEESIEEEKVDSFNVPVYSPSPAEIKYIVEKEGSFTIDLLKTLEHQMDSCEGYNEAQSVRAIVQPLLIRHFGDDNKLMDVVFNKCRDIYANSMAKEKNIFTNVVVSLIKF
;
A
#
# COMPACT_ATOMS: atom_id res chain seq x y z
N MET A 1 -23.15 0.70 -5.34
CA MET A 1 -22.14 -0.17 -6.00
C MET A 1 -20.99 -0.32 -5.02
N GLU A 2 -20.39 -1.51 -4.94
CA GLU A 2 -19.32 -1.79 -3.98
C GLU A 2 -17.97 -1.29 -4.50
N LEU A 3 -17.26 -0.52 -3.67
CA LEU A 3 -15.93 0.01 -4.00
C LEU A 3 -14.90 -1.11 -4.23
N ALA A 4 -15.07 -2.25 -3.54
CA ALA A 4 -14.24 -3.45 -3.66
C ALA A 4 -13.99 -3.94 -5.10
N ASN A 5 -14.95 -3.70 -6.00
CA ASN A 5 -14.90 -4.19 -7.37
C ASN A 5 -14.25 -3.20 -8.36
N VAL A 6 -13.83 -2.02 -7.87
CA VAL A 6 -13.27 -0.91 -8.69
C VAL A 6 -11.95 -0.41 -8.11
N LEU A 7 -11.78 -0.47 -6.80
CA LEU A 7 -10.53 -0.12 -6.14
C LEU A 7 -9.51 -1.24 -6.34
N HIS A 8 -8.69 -1.10 -7.37
CA HIS A 8 -7.53 -1.94 -7.66
C HIS A 8 -6.49 -1.10 -8.39
N MET A 9 -5.24 -1.56 -8.46
CA MET A 9 -4.21 -0.92 -9.28
C MET A 9 -4.34 -1.34 -10.75
N THR A 10 -3.77 -0.58 -11.69
CA THR A 10 -3.76 -0.94 -13.11
C THR A 10 -2.98 -2.24 -13.33
N GLY A 11 -3.69 -3.31 -13.69
CA GLY A 11 -3.13 -4.65 -13.89
C GLY A 11 -2.28 -4.83 -15.15
N GLY A 12 -1.88 -6.07 -15.42
CA GLY A 12 -1.05 -6.45 -16.55
C GLY A 12 0.42 -6.03 -16.45
N ILE A 13 1.10 -5.99 -17.60
CA ILE A 13 2.55 -5.74 -17.74
C ILE A 13 2.89 -4.62 -18.74
N GLY A 14 1.89 -3.84 -19.17
CA GLY A 14 2.06 -2.71 -20.10
C GLY A 14 2.78 -1.51 -19.46
N ASP A 15 3.13 -0.50 -20.26
CA ASP A 15 3.89 0.66 -19.78
C ASP A 15 3.18 1.47 -18.68
N SER A 16 1.84 1.44 -18.62
CA SER A 16 1.01 2.08 -17.59
C SER A 16 0.58 1.14 -16.44
N SER A 17 1.05 -0.11 -16.43
CA SER A 17 0.73 -1.08 -15.36
C SER A 17 1.43 -0.74 -14.04
N TYR A 18 0.83 -1.14 -12.93
CA TYR A 18 1.42 -1.00 -11.61
C TYR A 18 2.75 -1.77 -11.49
N ALA A 19 2.80 -2.98 -12.05
CA ALA A 19 4.00 -3.81 -12.11
C ALA A 19 5.26 -3.11 -12.66
N ARG A 20 5.09 -2.07 -13.49
CA ARG A 20 6.20 -1.29 -14.08
C ARG A 20 6.37 0.12 -13.51
N ASN A 21 5.45 0.59 -12.67
CA ASN A 21 5.45 1.94 -12.12
C ASN A 21 5.44 1.99 -10.58
N SER A 22 5.65 0.85 -9.91
CA SER A 22 5.64 0.71 -8.45
C SER A 22 7.02 0.82 -7.76
N LEU A 23 8.00 1.46 -8.41
CA LEU A 23 9.37 1.61 -7.88
C LEU A 23 9.42 2.39 -6.55
N PHE A 24 8.56 3.39 -6.39
CA PHE A 24 8.47 4.16 -5.16
C PHE A 24 8.06 3.27 -3.96
N GLN A 25 7.00 2.47 -4.13
CA GLN A 25 6.51 1.53 -3.13
C GLN A 25 7.53 0.44 -2.82
N GLN A 26 8.26 -0.04 -3.85
CA GLN A 26 9.36 -1.00 -3.68
C GLN A 26 10.45 -0.43 -2.76
N LYS A 27 10.81 0.85 -2.94
CA LYS A 27 11.79 1.53 -2.10
C LYS A 27 11.29 1.76 -0.68
N VAL A 28 10.01 2.07 -0.50
CA VAL A 28 9.36 2.11 0.82
C VAL A 28 9.46 0.77 1.53
N MET A 29 9.13 -0.34 0.87
CA MET A 29 9.33 -1.70 1.42
C MET A 29 10.79 -1.94 1.86
N LEU A 30 11.77 -1.61 1.01
CA LEU A 30 13.20 -1.75 1.35
C LEU A 30 13.65 -0.90 2.55
N MET A 31 13.11 0.32 2.73
CA MET A 31 13.41 1.14 3.92
C MET A 31 12.85 0.53 5.21
N THR A 32 11.79 -0.26 5.13
CA THR A 32 11.20 -0.97 6.28
C THR A 32 11.86 -2.31 6.61
N LYS A 33 12.82 -2.75 5.79
CA LYS A 33 13.51 -4.05 5.89
C LYS A 33 13.91 -4.44 7.31
N SER A 34 14.65 -3.58 8.01
CA SER A 34 15.16 -3.88 9.36
C SER A 34 14.06 -4.03 10.41
N ILE A 35 12.91 -3.37 10.22
CA ILE A 35 11.75 -3.46 11.13
C ILE A 35 11.05 -4.82 10.92
N THR A 36 10.82 -5.20 9.66
CA THR A 36 10.21 -6.50 9.34
C THR A 36 11.13 -7.68 9.70
N ASP A 37 12.45 -7.50 9.55
CA ASP A 37 13.44 -8.51 9.94
C ASP A 37 13.46 -8.75 11.45
N GLU A 38 13.51 -7.70 12.27
CA GLU A 38 13.47 -7.87 13.72
C GLU A 38 12.13 -8.48 14.17
N ALA A 39 11.01 -8.05 13.58
CA ALA A 39 9.70 -8.63 13.89
C ALA A 39 9.64 -10.15 13.62
N ILE A 40 10.15 -10.63 12.47
CA ILE A 40 10.10 -12.06 12.13
C ILE A 40 11.11 -12.88 12.93
N SER A 41 12.31 -12.34 13.18
CA SER A 41 13.29 -12.96 14.07
C SER A 41 12.76 -13.07 15.51
N ALA A 42 12.15 -12.02 16.04
CA ALA A 42 11.53 -12.02 17.37
C ALA A 42 10.33 -12.99 17.46
N LEU A 43 9.57 -13.19 16.37
CA LEU A 43 8.57 -14.26 16.29
C LEU A 43 9.23 -15.63 16.34
N TYR A 44 10.16 -15.92 15.43
CA TYR A 44 10.80 -17.23 15.30
C TYR A 44 11.52 -17.68 16.58
N ARG A 45 12.20 -16.77 17.29
CA ARG A 45 12.83 -17.05 18.60
C ARG A 45 11.83 -17.46 19.70
N SER A 46 10.54 -17.16 19.52
CA SER A 46 9.46 -17.54 20.43
C SER A 46 8.70 -18.80 20.02
N LEU A 47 8.96 -19.34 18.81
CA LEU A 47 8.34 -20.56 18.31
C LEU A 47 9.05 -21.81 18.85
N SER A 48 8.31 -22.91 18.88
CA SER A 48 8.83 -24.25 19.12
C SER A 48 9.43 -24.86 17.84
N ASN A 49 10.42 -25.74 18.00
CA ASN A 49 11.02 -26.44 16.86
C ASN A 49 9.94 -27.24 16.08
N GLY A 50 9.81 -26.95 14.78
CA GLY A 50 8.91 -27.66 13.88
C GLY A 50 7.56 -26.98 13.62
N GLU A 51 7.30 -25.79 14.15
CA GLU A 51 6.11 -25.00 13.80
C GLU A 51 6.19 -24.39 12.39
N THR A 52 5.08 -24.40 11.66
CA THR A 52 4.93 -23.76 10.34
C THR A 52 4.75 -22.25 10.51
N ILE A 53 5.44 -21.45 9.68
CA ILE A 53 5.29 -19.99 9.66
C ILE A 53 4.33 -19.59 8.54
N CYS A 54 3.17 -19.06 8.94
CA CYS A 54 2.22 -18.44 8.01
C CYS A 54 2.54 -16.95 7.82
N ILE A 55 2.72 -16.51 6.58
CA ILE A 55 2.97 -15.12 6.20
C ILE A 55 1.79 -14.66 5.33
N ALA A 56 1.13 -13.57 5.72
CA ALA A 56 0.08 -12.94 4.93
C ALA A 56 0.53 -11.53 4.47
N GLU A 57 0.47 -11.26 3.17
CA GLU A 57 0.59 -9.91 2.61
C GLU A 57 -0.80 -9.39 2.24
N LEU A 58 -1.15 -8.21 2.77
CA LEU A 58 -2.47 -7.60 2.62
C LEU A 58 -2.33 -6.32 1.78
N GLY A 59 -2.99 -6.29 0.62
CA GLY A 59 -2.77 -5.26 -0.40
C GLY A 59 -1.60 -5.60 -1.34
N CYS A 60 -1.48 -6.87 -1.75
CA CYS A 60 -0.37 -7.36 -2.58
C CYS A 60 -0.32 -6.75 -3.99
N SER A 61 -1.43 -6.17 -4.47
CA SER A 61 -1.56 -5.51 -5.77
C SER A 61 -1.18 -6.42 -6.95
N SER A 62 -0.85 -5.83 -8.10
CA SER A 62 -0.51 -6.51 -9.35
C SER A 62 0.91 -6.12 -9.80
N GLY A 63 1.92 -6.79 -9.26
CA GLY A 63 3.32 -6.53 -9.62
C GLY A 63 4.33 -7.35 -8.82
N PRO A 64 5.63 -7.27 -9.14
CA PRO A 64 6.68 -8.08 -8.50
C PRO A 64 6.93 -7.71 -7.02
N ASN A 65 6.48 -6.52 -6.59
CA ASN A 65 6.69 -6.01 -5.23
C ASN A 65 6.13 -6.93 -4.13
N THR A 66 5.03 -7.66 -4.40
CA THR A 66 4.42 -8.63 -3.47
C THR A 66 5.41 -9.64 -2.91
N PHE A 67 6.33 -10.12 -3.76
CA PHE A 67 7.30 -11.13 -3.38
C PHE A 67 8.49 -10.58 -2.58
N LEU A 68 8.66 -9.26 -2.51
CA LEU A 68 9.77 -8.63 -1.82
C LEU A 68 9.72 -8.81 -0.29
N PRO A 69 8.66 -8.41 0.44
CA PRO A 69 8.60 -8.65 1.88
C PRO A 69 8.63 -10.16 2.20
N VAL A 70 7.90 -10.99 1.45
CA VAL A 70 7.86 -12.45 1.65
C VAL A 70 9.24 -13.08 1.53
N SER A 71 9.97 -12.81 0.43
CA SER A 71 11.32 -13.37 0.23
C SER A 71 12.31 -12.90 1.29
N GLN A 72 12.17 -11.66 1.75
CA GLN A 72 13.01 -11.10 2.81
C GLN A 72 12.79 -11.81 4.15
N LEU A 73 11.53 -12.00 4.56
CA LEU A 73 11.15 -12.70 5.79
C LEU A 73 11.70 -14.14 5.80
N ILE A 74 11.50 -14.88 4.69
CA ILE A 74 12.02 -16.25 4.53
C ILE A 74 13.55 -16.28 4.60
N LYS A 75 14.22 -15.30 3.99
CA LYS A 75 15.69 -15.18 4.02
C LYS A 75 16.21 -14.94 5.44
N THR A 76 15.61 -14.01 6.18
CA THR A 76 16.01 -13.67 7.56
C THR A 76 15.91 -14.89 8.48
N ILE A 77 14.81 -15.65 8.40
CA ILE A 77 14.69 -16.90 9.18
C ILE A 77 15.71 -17.95 8.75
N ARG A 78 15.97 -18.11 7.45
CA ARG A 78 16.97 -19.08 6.98
C ARG A 78 18.39 -18.76 7.47
N GLU A 79 18.77 -17.48 7.47
CA GLU A 79 20.06 -17.05 8.01
C GLU A 79 20.15 -17.40 9.50
N GLU A 80 19.10 -17.14 10.27
CA GLU A 80 19.03 -17.48 11.71
C GLU A 80 19.05 -19.00 11.98
N CYS A 81 18.28 -19.81 11.23
CA CYS A 81 18.35 -21.27 11.30
C CYS A 81 19.76 -21.80 11.02
N THR A 82 20.45 -21.22 10.01
CA THR A 82 21.80 -21.61 9.61
C THR A 82 22.82 -21.30 10.70
N SER A 83 22.72 -20.12 11.33
CA SER A 83 23.59 -19.75 12.45
C SER A 83 23.38 -20.61 13.71
N ASN A 84 22.16 -21.07 13.96
CA ASN A 84 21.81 -21.84 15.16
C ASN A 84 21.84 -23.37 14.97
N GLY A 85 22.12 -23.85 13.75
CA GLY A 85 22.06 -25.28 13.42
C GLY A 85 20.66 -25.89 13.49
N GLN A 86 19.61 -25.06 13.38
CA GLN A 86 18.21 -25.48 13.44
C GLN A 86 17.71 -25.90 12.05
N GLN A 87 16.72 -26.80 12.04
CA GLN A 87 15.97 -27.10 10.83
C GLN A 87 15.08 -25.90 10.45
N LEU A 88 15.02 -25.60 9.15
CA LEU A 88 14.14 -24.57 8.63
C LEU A 88 12.66 -24.96 8.80
N PRO A 89 11.78 -24.06 9.27
CA PRO A 89 10.34 -24.28 9.28
C PRO A 89 9.75 -24.34 7.86
N GLU A 90 8.55 -24.91 7.75
CA GLU A 90 7.71 -24.78 6.55
C GLU A 90 7.10 -23.37 6.50
N PHE A 91 6.92 -22.82 5.29
CA PHE A 91 6.34 -21.49 5.08
C PHE A 91 5.06 -21.58 4.24
N HIS A 92 3.95 -21.09 4.78
CA HIS A 92 2.71 -20.89 4.03
C HIS A 92 2.54 -19.39 3.74
N VAL A 93 2.33 -19.04 2.48
CA VAL A 93 2.26 -17.64 2.03
C VAL A 93 0.88 -17.35 1.46
N PHE A 94 0.21 -16.35 2.03
CA PHE A 94 -1.11 -15.88 1.62
C PHE A 94 -0.97 -14.48 1.03
N LEU A 95 -1.41 -14.31 -0.21
CA LEU A 95 -1.42 -13.02 -0.90
C LEU A 95 -2.87 -12.55 -1.02
N SER A 96 -3.21 -11.44 -0.38
CA SER A 96 -4.57 -10.90 -0.31
C SER A 96 -4.66 -9.52 -0.94
N ASP A 97 -5.73 -9.30 -1.70
CA ASP A 97 -6.13 -8.03 -2.29
C ASP A 97 -7.64 -8.05 -2.57
N LEU A 98 -8.19 -6.97 -3.11
CA LEU A 98 -9.60 -6.85 -3.45
C LEU A 98 -9.96 -7.71 -4.68
N PRO A 99 -11.23 -8.12 -4.86
CA PRO A 99 -11.65 -8.99 -5.96
C PRO A 99 -11.36 -8.46 -7.37
N GLY A 100 -11.20 -7.14 -7.54
CA GLY A 100 -10.82 -6.52 -8.81
C GLY A 100 -9.32 -6.58 -9.17
N ASN A 101 -8.45 -7.07 -8.28
CA ASN A 101 -7.01 -7.12 -8.51
C ASN A 101 -6.60 -8.20 -9.54
N ASP A 102 -5.56 -7.94 -10.33
CA ASP A 102 -5.06 -8.85 -11.37
C ASP A 102 -4.11 -9.93 -10.80
N PHE A 103 -4.70 -10.83 -10.00
CA PHE A 103 -4.05 -12.04 -9.51
C PHE A 103 -3.49 -12.92 -10.64
N ASN A 104 -4.03 -12.86 -11.87
CA ASN A 104 -3.47 -13.61 -12.99
C ASN A 104 -2.04 -13.15 -13.33
N THR A 105 -1.74 -11.86 -13.20
CA THR A 105 -0.37 -11.35 -13.36
C THR A 105 0.54 -11.79 -12.21
N ILE A 106 0.06 -11.83 -10.95
CA ILE A 106 0.83 -12.42 -9.82
C ILE A 106 1.14 -13.90 -10.09
N PHE A 107 0.15 -14.69 -10.49
CA PHE A 107 0.32 -16.13 -10.73
C PHE A 107 1.26 -16.42 -11.91
N ARG A 108 1.32 -15.55 -12.92
CA ARG A 108 2.33 -15.62 -14.01
C ARG A 108 3.75 -15.32 -13.56
N LEU A 109 3.94 -14.58 -12.46
CA LEU A 109 5.26 -14.26 -11.88
C LEU A 109 5.76 -15.35 -10.91
N LEU A 110 4.89 -16.23 -10.40
CA LEU A 110 5.25 -17.32 -9.49
C LEU A 110 6.41 -18.22 -9.99
N PRO A 111 6.51 -18.60 -11.29
CA PRO A 111 7.64 -19.39 -11.77
C PRO A 111 9.00 -18.68 -11.59
N THR A 112 9.07 -17.39 -11.92
CA THR A 112 10.28 -16.57 -11.76
C THR A 112 10.62 -16.36 -10.28
N PHE A 113 9.62 -16.06 -9.45
CA PHE A 113 9.79 -16.00 -8.00
C PHE A 113 10.33 -17.32 -7.43
N HIS A 114 9.76 -18.46 -7.85
CA HIS A 114 10.26 -19.78 -7.48
C HIS A 114 11.66 -20.03 -8.03
N GLU A 115 12.05 -19.52 -9.20
CA GLU A 115 13.41 -19.65 -9.73
C GLU A 115 14.44 -18.84 -8.94
N ASP A 116 14.11 -17.63 -8.51
CA ASP A 116 14.97 -16.84 -7.64
C ASP A 116 15.06 -17.45 -6.22
N LEU A 117 13.96 -18.00 -5.71
CA LEU A 117 13.97 -18.85 -4.52
C LEU A 117 14.67 -20.21 -4.72
N LYS A 118 14.87 -20.71 -5.96
CA LYS A 118 15.58 -21.98 -6.26
C LYS A 118 17.07 -21.79 -6.54
N LYS A 119 17.48 -20.65 -7.12
CA LYS A 119 18.86 -20.15 -7.00
C LYS A 119 19.27 -20.00 -5.53
N GLN A 120 18.26 -19.97 -4.64
CA GLN A 120 18.36 -19.96 -3.18
C GLN A 120 17.64 -21.18 -2.54
N ASN A 121 17.45 -22.30 -3.27
CA ASN A 121 17.04 -23.66 -2.82
C ASN A 121 15.67 -23.95 -2.11
N MET A 122 14.51 -23.37 -2.47
CA MET A 122 13.20 -23.74 -1.81
C MET A 122 11.94 -23.91 -2.71
N ARG A 123 10.85 -24.45 -2.10
CA ARG A 123 9.51 -24.86 -2.67
C ARG A 123 8.43 -24.89 -1.55
N SER A 124 7.11 -25.08 -1.75
CA SER A 124 6.10 -24.57 -2.73
C SER A 124 4.68 -25.15 -2.47
N GLY A 125 3.69 -24.33 -2.06
CA GLY A 125 2.21 -24.58 -2.19
C GLY A 125 1.43 -24.96 -0.90
N ASP A 126 0.09 -24.78 -0.79
CA ASP A 126 -0.89 -23.93 -1.53
C ASP A 126 -2.28 -23.73 -0.81
N GLY A 127 -3.08 -22.75 -1.28
CA GLY A 127 -4.55 -22.56 -1.09
C GLY A 127 -5.08 -21.79 0.17
N LEU A 128 -6.19 -21.04 0.19
CA LEU A 128 -7.03 -20.18 -0.70
C LEU A 128 -8.06 -19.45 0.23
N PHE A 129 -8.63 -18.28 -0.14
CA PHE A 129 -9.17 -17.25 0.79
C PHE A 129 -10.60 -16.72 0.47
N ASP A 130 -11.24 -16.02 1.43
CA ASP A 130 -12.66 -15.56 1.45
C ASP A 130 -12.82 -14.06 1.02
N PRO A 131 -13.85 -13.63 0.25
CA PRO A 131 -13.99 -12.25 -0.25
C PRO A 131 -14.40 -11.12 0.73
N SER A 132 -14.61 -11.34 2.03
CA SER A 132 -15.24 -10.32 2.92
C SER A 132 -14.38 -9.11 3.37
N TYR A 133 -13.28 -8.79 2.70
CA TYR A 133 -12.22 -7.88 3.21
C TYR A 133 -12.10 -6.53 2.49
N CYS A 134 -13.18 -5.75 2.44
CA CYS A 134 -13.14 -4.40 1.86
C CYS A 134 -12.93 -3.30 2.91
N PHE A 135 -11.91 -2.45 2.70
CA PHE A 135 -11.67 -1.21 3.44
C PHE A 135 -11.99 0.00 2.55
N VAL A 136 -12.54 1.07 3.10
CA VAL A 136 -12.99 2.26 2.35
C VAL A 136 -12.30 3.50 2.94
N ALA A 137 -11.08 3.78 2.48
CA ALA A 137 -10.36 5.01 2.84
C ALA A 137 -10.84 6.22 1.99
N GLY A 138 -10.33 7.43 2.23
CA GLY A 138 -10.82 8.65 1.55
C GLY A 138 -10.01 9.94 1.73
N VAL A 139 -9.81 10.68 0.62
CA VAL A 139 -8.99 11.92 0.54
C VAL A 139 -9.87 13.17 0.57
N ALA A 140 -9.56 14.09 1.48
CA ALA A 140 -9.93 15.50 1.31
C ALA A 140 -8.85 16.24 0.51
N ALA A 141 -9.24 17.00 -0.52
CA ALA A 141 -8.36 17.98 -1.15
C ALA A 141 -8.04 19.15 -0.19
N SER A 142 -6.95 19.88 -0.46
CA SER A 142 -6.49 21.08 0.29
C SER A 142 -7.52 22.21 0.40
N THR A 143 -8.54 22.20 -0.46
CA THR A 143 -9.64 23.17 -0.51
C THR A 143 -10.96 22.64 0.08
N SER A 144 -10.97 21.43 0.67
CA SER A 144 -12.19 20.81 1.18
C SER A 144 -12.70 21.49 2.46
N PRO A 145 -14.03 21.62 2.65
CA PRO A 145 -14.60 22.08 3.91
C PRO A 145 -14.17 21.23 5.11
N SER A 146 -14.05 21.85 6.30
CA SER A 146 -13.64 21.13 7.52
C SER A 146 -14.58 20.00 7.95
N SER A 147 -15.83 20.00 7.47
CA SER A 147 -16.78 18.88 7.60
C SER A 147 -16.32 17.63 6.84
N VAL A 148 -15.73 17.79 5.66
CA VAL A 148 -15.22 16.71 4.81
C VAL A 148 -13.98 16.07 5.44
N LEU A 149 -13.03 16.89 5.91
CA LEU A 149 -11.85 16.42 6.68
C LEU A 149 -12.26 15.58 7.90
N LYS A 150 -13.28 16.01 8.64
CA LYS A 150 -13.84 15.26 9.79
C LYS A 150 -14.56 13.98 9.38
N ALA A 151 -15.21 13.95 8.21
CA ALA A 151 -15.85 12.73 7.70
C ALA A 151 -14.80 11.66 7.37
N TYR A 152 -13.70 12.05 6.70
CA TYR A 152 -12.62 11.12 6.38
C TYR A 152 -11.85 10.60 7.60
N SER A 153 -11.56 11.45 8.59
CA SER A 153 -10.94 11.00 9.85
C SER A 153 -11.83 9.97 10.58
N LYS A 154 -13.15 10.19 10.66
CA LYS A 154 -14.10 9.22 11.25
C LYS A 154 -14.22 7.92 10.45
N GLN A 155 -14.21 8.02 9.13
CA GLN A 155 -14.24 6.87 8.23
C GLN A 155 -12.97 6.01 8.44
N TYR A 156 -11.79 6.63 8.49
CA TYR A 156 -10.53 5.96 8.78
C TYR A 156 -10.52 5.32 10.18
N GLU A 157 -10.98 6.03 11.21
CA GLU A 157 -11.08 5.49 12.58
C GLU A 157 -11.88 4.17 12.60
N ARG A 158 -13.07 4.16 12.00
CA ARG A 158 -13.92 2.97 11.95
C ARG A 158 -13.27 1.84 11.16
N ASP A 159 -12.76 2.14 9.98
CA ASP A 159 -12.25 1.12 9.06
C ASP A 159 -10.92 0.53 9.56
N PHE A 160 -10.04 1.33 10.17
CA PHE A 160 -8.80 0.84 10.78
C PHE A 160 -9.04 0.07 12.08
N ALA A 161 -9.98 0.49 12.94
CA ALA A 161 -10.41 -0.31 14.09
C ALA A 161 -11.01 -1.66 13.66
N THR A 162 -11.79 -1.66 12.56
CA THR A 162 -12.36 -2.88 11.98
C THR A 162 -11.27 -3.79 11.39
N PHE A 163 -10.27 -3.21 10.72
CA PHE A 163 -9.07 -3.96 10.27
C PHE A 163 -8.41 -4.67 11.44
N LEU A 164 -8.05 -3.93 12.49
CA LEU A 164 -7.38 -4.49 13.67
C LEU A 164 -8.20 -5.61 14.30
N LYS A 165 -9.50 -5.41 14.50
CA LYS A 165 -10.39 -6.44 15.06
C LYS A 165 -10.34 -7.75 14.27
N TYR A 166 -10.48 -7.71 12.93
CA TYR A 166 -10.43 -8.95 12.15
C TYR A 166 -9.02 -9.57 12.12
N ARG A 167 -7.96 -8.75 12.09
CA ARG A 167 -6.59 -9.25 12.23
C ARG A 167 -6.34 -9.89 13.59
N SER A 168 -7.00 -9.45 14.66
CA SER A 168 -6.87 -10.08 15.98
C SER A 168 -7.66 -11.37 16.11
N GLU A 169 -8.73 -11.57 15.33
CA GLU A 169 -9.39 -12.88 15.22
C GLU A 169 -8.52 -13.89 14.44
N GLU A 170 -7.76 -13.44 13.44
CA GLU A 170 -6.93 -14.28 12.56
C GLU A 170 -5.51 -14.61 13.06
N LEU A 171 -4.78 -13.64 13.64
CA LEU A 171 -3.40 -13.88 14.09
C LEU A 171 -3.36 -14.86 15.27
N VAL A 172 -2.28 -15.64 15.39
CA VAL A 172 -1.98 -16.37 16.63
C VAL A 172 -1.50 -15.42 17.72
N LYS A 173 -1.69 -15.78 19.00
CA LYS A 173 -1.12 -15.04 20.14
C LYS A 173 0.41 -14.97 20.02
N GLY A 174 0.99 -13.79 20.23
CA GLY A 174 2.42 -13.52 19.97
C GLY A 174 2.78 -13.29 18.49
N GLY A 175 1.84 -13.54 17.57
CA GLY A 175 1.96 -13.24 16.16
C GLY A 175 2.20 -11.77 15.88
N ARG A 176 2.92 -11.48 14.78
CA ARG A 176 3.41 -10.15 14.43
C ARG A 176 2.71 -9.60 13.20
N MET A 177 2.44 -8.30 13.22
CA MET A 177 1.89 -7.56 12.08
C MET A 177 2.69 -6.26 11.93
N VAL A 178 3.26 -6.04 10.74
CA VAL A 178 3.97 -4.80 10.42
C VAL A 178 3.19 -4.09 9.32
N LEU A 179 2.78 -2.85 9.59
CA LEU A 179 2.02 -2.02 8.65
C LEU A 179 2.84 -0.80 8.28
N THR A 180 2.89 -0.48 6.98
CA THR A 180 3.54 0.73 6.46
C THR A 180 2.50 1.58 5.75
N ILE A 181 2.18 2.75 6.30
CA ILE A 181 1.03 3.57 5.91
C ILE A 181 1.50 4.98 5.52
N PRO A 182 1.09 5.54 4.36
CA PRO A 182 1.32 6.94 4.03
C PRO A 182 0.68 7.86 5.07
N CYS A 183 1.47 8.70 5.74
CA CYS A 183 1.00 9.46 6.90
C CYS A 183 1.19 10.98 6.73
N ARG A 184 0.66 11.74 7.68
CA ARG A 184 0.88 13.18 7.85
C ARG A 184 1.57 13.46 9.18
N GLU A 185 2.22 14.60 9.28
CA GLU A 185 2.67 15.13 10.58
C GLU A 185 1.47 15.41 11.50
N ASN A 186 1.65 15.27 12.82
CA ASN A 186 0.56 15.40 13.79
C ASN A 186 -0.15 16.76 13.70
N GLU A 187 0.61 17.83 13.47
CA GLU A 187 0.14 19.22 13.42
C GLU A 187 -0.47 19.60 12.07
N HIS A 188 -0.17 18.86 11.01
CA HIS A 188 -0.59 19.16 9.64
C HIS A 188 -1.97 18.56 9.36
N GLN A 189 -2.90 19.34 8.80
CA GLN A 189 -4.25 18.83 8.46
C GLN A 189 -4.24 17.83 7.29
N LEU A 190 -3.20 17.84 6.46
CA LEU A 190 -3.05 17.03 5.25
C LEU A 190 -1.62 16.51 5.15
N SER A 191 -1.43 15.35 4.53
CA SER A 191 -0.09 14.86 4.20
C SER A 191 0.48 15.61 3.00
N ASN A 192 1.75 16.01 3.10
CA ASN A 192 2.52 16.51 1.96
C ASN A 192 2.52 15.47 0.82
N ALA A 193 2.63 14.17 1.14
CA ALA A 193 2.58 13.08 0.16
C ALA A 193 1.26 13.03 -0.63
N CYS A 194 0.12 13.04 0.08
CA CYS A 194 -1.20 13.06 -0.58
C CYS A 194 -1.44 14.35 -1.36
N ARG A 195 -0.92 15.49 -0.87
CA ARG A 195 -0.95 16.76 -1.62
C ARG A 195 -0.17 16.61 -2.93
N PHE A 196 1.10 16.20 -2.88
CA PHE A 196 1.91 16.03 -4.09
C PHE A 196 1.30 15.05 -5.09
N MET A 197 0.83 13.88 -4.66
CA MET A 197 0.26 12.86 -5.58
C MET A 197 -1.12 13.21 -6.19
N LEU A 198 -1.89 14.13 -5.60
CA LEU A 198 -3.30 14.33 -5.99
C LEU A 198 -3.68 15.78 -6.31
N GLU A 199 -2.92 16.77 -5.85
CA GLU A 199 -3.12 18.18 -6.20
C GLU A 199 -2.93 18.41 -7.72
N PRO A 200 -1.91 17.84 -8.41
CA PRO A 200 -1.78 17.93 -9.87
C PRO A 200 -2.94 17.29 -10.65
N LEU A 201 -3.51 16.20 -10.12
CA LEU A 201 -4.71 15.56 -10.68
C LEU A 201 -5.93 16.48 -10.52
N ALA A 202 -6.14 17.04 -9.32
CA ALA A 202 -7.25 17.93 -9.03
C ALA A 202 -7.18 19.25 -9.85
N ILE A 203 -5.98 19.80 -10.06
CA ILE A 203 -5.76 20.93 -10.96
C ILE A 203 -6.09 20.54 -12.39
N THR A 204 -5.55 19.42 -12.88
CA THR A 204 -5.80 18.95 -14.26
C THR A 204 -7.28 18.72 -14.55
N LEU A 205 -8.03 18.13 -13.60
CA LEU A 205 -9.47 17.94 -13.76
C LEU A 205 -10.22 19.27 -13.81
N LYS A 206 -9.83 20.27 -13.01
CA LYS A 206 -10.41 21.63 -13.09
C LYS A 206 -10.09 22.33 -14.40
N ASP A 207 -8.86 22.22 -14.89
CA ASP A 207 -8.48 22.77 -16.20
C ASP A 207 -9.34 22.15 -17.32
N LEU A 208 -9.58 20.84 -17.29
CA LEU A 208 -10.44 20.13 -18.25
C LEU A 208 -11.93 20.51 -18.15
N VAL A 209 -12.41 20.96 -16.99
CA VAL A 209 -13.74 21.59 -16.86
C VAL A 209 -13.74 22.97 -17.53
N THR A 210 -12.70 23.79 -17.33
CA THR A 210 -12.62 25.11 -17.99
C THR A 210 -12.43 25.02 -19.51
N GLU A 211 -11.92 23.90 -20.00
CA GLU A 211 -11.82 23.57 -21.44
C GLU A 211 -13.08 22.85 -21.97
N GLU A 212 -14.18 22.81 -21.21
CA GLU A 212 -15.46 22.15 -21.54
C GLU A 212 -15.31 20.67 -21.96
N SER A 213 -14.20 20.03 -21.57
CA SER A 213 -13.82 18.67 -21.96
C SER A 213 -14.38 17.59 -21.03
N ILE A 214 -14.71 17.95 -19.78
CA ILE A 214 -15.44 17.12 -18.82
C ILE A 214 -16.46 17.96 -18.04
N GLU A 215 -17.52 17.31 -17.55
CA GLU A 215 -18.57 17.96 -16.76
C GLU A 215 -18.09 18.32 -15.34
N GLU A 216 -18.37 19.54 -14.88
CA GLU A 216 -18.04 20.01 -13.52
C GLU A 216 -18.66 19.10 -12.43
N GLU A 217 -19.92 18.70 -12.60
CA GLU A 217 -20.62 17.77 -11.69
C GLU A 217 -19.90 16.43 -11.52
N LYS A 218 -19.21 15.94 -12.58
CA LYS A 218 -18.39 14.73 -12.48
C LYS A 218 -17.11 14.98 -11.68
N VAL A 219 -16.50 16.15 -11.76
CA VAL A 219 -15.33 16.49 -10.93
C VAL A 219 -15.73 16.66 -9.47
N ASP A 220 -16.82 17.37 -9.18
CA ASP A 220 -17.32 17.61 -7.81
C ASP A 220 -17.77 16.33 -7.09
N SER A 221 -18.31 15.37 -7.84
CA SER A 221 -18.69 14.05 -7.30
C SER A 221 -17.52 13.06 -7.20
N PHE A 222 -16.40 13.31 -7.87
CA PHE A 222 -15.23 12.40 -7.84
C PHE A 222 -14.42 12.56 -6.56
N ASN A 223 -14.19 11.43 -5.87
CA ASN A 223 -13.42 11.40 -4.63
C ASN A 223 -12.45 10.21 -4.65
N VAL A 224 -11.17 10.46 -4.35
CA VAL A 224 -10.14 9.41 -4.30
C VAL A 224 -10.16 8.74 -2.91
N PRO A 225 -10.19 7.40 -2.80
CA PRO A 225 -10.39 6.70 -1.54
C PRO A 225 -9.09 6.48 -0.72
N VAL A 226 -8.38 7.54 -0.30
CA VAL A 226 -7.11 7.43 0.48
C VAL A 226 -7.04 8.43 1.65
N TYR A 227 -6.91 7.97 2.89
CA TYR A 227 -6.67 8.84 4.06
C TYR A 227 -5.24 8.70 4.58
N SER A 228 -4.57 9.81 4.84
CA SER A 228 -3.28 9.81 5.55
C SER A 228 -3.48 10.19 7.02
N PRO A 229 -3.44 9.22 7.95
CA PRO A 229 -3.51 9.49 9.37
C PRO A 229 -2.22 10.10 9.89
N SER A 230 -2.27 10.70 11.07
CA SER A 230 -1.07 10.98 11.85
C SER A 230 -0.60 9.75 12.64
N PRO A 231 0.68 9.66 13.04
CA PRO A 231 1.15 8.64 13.97
C PRO A 231 0.36 8.60 15.29
N ALA A 232 -0.12 9.76 15.77
CA ALA A 232 -0.96 9.84 16.96
C ALA A 232 -2.36 9.23 16.76
N GLU A 233 -2.97 9.40 15.58
CA GLU A 233 -4.26 8.76 15.25
C GLU A 233 -4.14 7.24 15.19
N ILE A 234 -3.10 6.71 14.53
CA ILE A 234 -2.82 5.26 14.50
C ILE A 234 -2.63 4.71 15.92
N LYS A 235 -1.79 5.38 16.72
CA LYS A 235 -1.54 4.98 18.11
C LYS A 235 -2.85 4.92 18.91
N TYR A 236 -3.64 5.99 18.85
CA TYR A 236 -4.94 6.08 19.53
C TYR A 236 -5.88 4.95 19.12
N ILE A 237 -5.98 4.63 17.82
CA ILE A 237 -6.90 3.59 17.32
C ILE A 237 -6.44 2.19 17.77
N VAL A 238 -5.14 1.90 17.72
CA VAL A 238 -4.59 0.62 18.20
C VAL A 238 -4.80 0.46 19.71
N GLU A 239 -4.48 1.48 20.51
CA GLU A 239 -4.66 1.44 21.97
C GLU A 239 -6.15 1.36 22.37
N LYS A 240 -7.06 1.92 21.56
CA LYS A 240 -8.51 1.90 21.77
C LYS A 240 -9.16 0.59 21.37
N GLU A 241 -8.70 -0.05 20.31
CA GLU A 241 -9.19 -1.38 19.88
C GLU A 241 -8.68 -2.46 20.83
N GLY A 242 -7.41 -2.39 21.25
CA GLY A 242 -6.88 -3.10 22.41
C GLY A 242 -6.46 -4.56 22.19
N SER A 243 -6.54 -5.10 20.98
CA SER A 243 -6.09 -6.47 20.69
C SER A 243 -4.57 -6.61 20.47
N PHE A 244 -3.86 -5.49 20.26
CA PHE A 244 -2.45 -5.46 19.91
C PHE A 244 -1.62 -4.55 20.83
N THR A 245 -0.41 -5.01 21.14
CA THR A 245 0.64 -4.17 21.72
C THR A 245 1.45 -3.53 20.59
N ILE A 246 1.72 -2.22 20.69
CA ILE A 246 2.66 -1.51 19.81
C ILE A 246 4.09 -1.83 20.26
N ASP A 247 4.82 -2.54 19.41
CA ASP A 247 6.23 -2.90 19.58
C ASP A 247 7.16 -1.81 19.02
N LEU A 248 6.78 -1.24 17.87
CA LEU A 248 7.43 -0.08 17.28
C LEU A 248 6.39 0.83 16.62
N LEU A 249 6.56 2.14 16.75
CA LEU A 249 5.87 3.13 15.93
C LEU A 249 6.90 4.16 15.47
N LYS A 250 7.19 4.20 14.17
CA LYS A 250 8.27 5.03 13.60
C LYS A 250 7.84 5.72 12.33
N THR A 251 8.08 7.02 12.25
CA THR A 251 7.96 7.79 11.00
C THR A 251 9.22 7.64 10.15
N LEU A 252 9.05 7.44 8.84
CA LEU A 252 10.10 7.39 7.84
C LEU A 252 9.79 8.42 6.74
N GLU A 253 10.77 9.27 6.45
CA GLU A 253 10.69 10.28 5.39
C GLU A 253 11.54 9.85 4.20
N HIS A 254 11.07 10.16 2.99
CA HIS A 254 11.78 9.82 1.77
C HIS A 254 11.58 10.83 0.64
N GLN A 255 12.65 11.15 -0.09
CA GLN A 255 12.61 12.10 -1.19
C GLN A 255 12.24 11.38 -2.50
N MET A 256 11.13 11.79 -3.13
CA MET A 256 10.51 11.09 -4.27
C MET A 256 11.36 11.10 -5.56
N ASP A 257 12.23 12.10 -5.72
CA ASP A 257 13.15 12.25 -6.87
C ASP A 257 14.34 11.28 -6.85
N SER A 258 14.58 10.58 -5.73
CA SER A 258 15.78 9.76 -5.52
C SER A 258 15.68 8.35 -6.14
N CYS A 259 14.79 8.15 -7.11
CA CYS A 259 14.62 6.92 -7.88
C CYS A 259 14.94 7.18 -9.36
N GLU A 260 16.05 6.64 -9.86
CA GLU A 260 16.38 6.72 -11.29
C GLU A 260 15.29 6.05 -12.13
N GLY A 261 14.86 6.70 -13.22
CA GLY A 261 13.81 6.21 -14.11
C GLY A 261 12.38 6.34 -13.56
N TYR A 262 12.18 6.93 -12.37
CA TYR A 262 10.86 7.12 -11.81
C TYR A 262 10.04 8.18 -12.56
N ASN A 263 8.77 7.85 -12.85
CA ASN A 263 7.82 8.72 -13.53
C ASN A 263 6.57 8.87 -12.65
N GLU A 264 6.51 9.95 -11.87
CA GLU A 264 5.40 10.27 -10.96
C GLU A 264 4.03 10.18 -11.64
N ALA A 265 3.90 10.75 -12.85
CA ALA A 265 2.64 10.75 -13.58
C ALA A 265 2.18 9.32 -13.95
N GLN A 266 3.10 8.43 -14.29
CA GLN A 266 2.79 7.02 -14.56
C GLN A 266 2.57 6.19 -13.29
N SER A 267 3.24 6.52 -12.18
CA SER A 267 2.99 5.88 -10.88
C SER A 267 1.60 6.23 -10.36
N VAL A 268 1.23 7.51 -10.36
CA VAL A 268 -0.12 7.96 -10.00
C VAL A 268 -1.15 7.41 -10.99
N ARG A 269 -0.87 7.38 -12.30
CA ARG A 269 -1.73 6.71 -13.30
C ARG A 269 -2.00 5.25 -12.95
N ALA A 270 -0.97 4.50 -12.58
CA ALA A 270 -1.10 3.10 -12.21
C ALA A 270 -1.93 2.87 -10.92
N ILE A 271 -2.10 3.91 -10.09
CA ILE A 271 -2.90 3.86 -8.85
C ILE A 271 -4.35 4.31 -9.09
N VAL A 272 -4.56 5.44 -9.76
CA VAL A 272 -5.90 6.10 -9.80
C VAL A 272 -6.66 5.92 -11.11
N GLN A 273 -6.03 5.42 -12.19
CA GLN A 273 -6.69 5.27 -13.48
C GLN A 273 -7.97 4.39 -13.43
N PRO A 274 -8.04 3.25 -12.70
CA PRO A 274 -9.27 2.45 -12.65
C PRO A 274 -10.46 3.22 -12.05
N LEU A 275 -10.21 4.08 -11.05
CA LEU A 275 -11.22 4.97 -10.47
C LEU A 275 -11.67 6.05 -11.47
N LEU A 276 -10.72 6.66 -12.19
CA LEU A 276 -11.03 7.68 -13.20
C LEU A 276 -11.82 7.08 -14.38
N ILE A 277 -11.40 5.95 -14.92
CA ILE A 277 -12.12 5.21 -15.98
C ILE A 277 -13.54 4.87 -15.53
N ARG A 278 -13.71 4.40 -14.30
CA ARG A 278 -15.04 4.06 -13.79
C ARG A 278 -15.96 5.29 -13.66
N HIS A 279 -15.41 6.45 -13.28
CA HIS A 279 -16.20 7.64 -12.99
C HIS A 279 -16.46 8.53 -14.21
N PHE A 280 -15.42 8.80 -15.01
CA PHE A 280 -15.49 9.67 -16.19
C PHE A 280 -15.81 8.90 -17.48
N GLY A 281 -15.59 7.58 -17.50
CA GLY A 281 -15.82 6.69 -18.64
C GLY A 281 -14.52 6.06 -19.18
N ASP A 282 -14.66 4.93 -19.88
CA ASP A 282 -13.55 4.22 -20.53
C ASP A 282 -13.12 4.90 -21.85
N ASP A 283 -12.71 6.17 -21.74
CA ASP A 283 -12.00 6.88 -22.80
C ASP A 283 -10.50 6.95 -22.47
N ASN A 284 -9.75 6.04 -23.09
CA ASN A 284 -8.29 6.00 -23.00
C ASN A 284 -7.64 7.32 -23.46
N LYS A 285 -8.26 8.07 -24.39
CA LYS A 285 -7.75 9.38 -24.82
C LYS A 285 -7.88 10.43 -23.72
N LEU A 286 -9.00 10.44 -22.99
CA LEU A 286 -9.19 11.30 -21.83
C LEU A 286 -8.14 10.98 -20.76
N MET A 287 -7.91 9.69 -20.46
CA MET A 287 -6.86 9.28 -19.52
C MET A 287 -5.47 9.73 -19.97
N ASP A 288 -5.15 9.58 -21.26
CA ASP A 288 -3.88 10.07 -21.81
C ASP A 288 -3.75 11.59 -21.71
N VAL A 289 -4.81 12.37 -21.97
CA VAL A 289 -4.82 13.83 -21.79
C VAL A 289 -4.59 14.21 -20.32
N VAL A 290 -5.33 13.59 -19.39
CA VAL A 290 -5.20 13.82 -17.94
C VAL A 290 -3.76 13.57 -17.49
N PHE A 291 -3.17 12.40 -17.78
CA PHE A 291 -1.85 12.08 -17.28
C PHE A 291 -0.70 12.80 -18.02
N ASN A 292 -0.89 13.20 -19.27
CA ASN A 292 0.05 14.11 -19.96
C ASN A 292 0.07 15.50 -19.31
N LYS A 293 -1.09 16.09 -19.00
CA LYS A 293 -1.16 17.38 -18.29
C LYS A 293 -0.59 17.28 -16.87
N CYS A 294 -0.95 16.23 -16.13
CA CYS A 294 -0.41 15.97 -14.79
C CYS A 294 1.13 15.93 -14.78
N ARG A 295 1.75 15.25 -15.76
CA ARG A 295 3.23 15.16 -15.88
C ARG A 295 3.90 16.53 -15.88
N ASP A 296 3.33 17.48 -16.60
CA ASP A 296 3.94 18.80 -16.77
C ASP A 296 3.75 19.64 -15.48
N ILE A 297 2.65 19.44 -14.74
CA ILE A 297 2.46 20.01 -13.39
C ILE A 297 3.44 19.37 -12.39
N TYR A 298 3.60 18.03 -12.41
CA TYR A 298 4.57 17.32 -11.56
C TYR A 298 5.99 17.84 -11.78
N ALA A 299 6.45 17.95 -13.02
CA ALA A 299 7.78 18.48 -13.33
C ALA A 299 7.98 19.89 -12.76
N ASN A 300 6.98 20.76 -12.86
CA ASN A 300 7.00 22.11 -12.32
C ASN A 300 6.94 22.19 -10.79
N SER A 301 6.27 21.25 -10.12
CA SER A 301 6.24 21.14 -8.65
C SER A 301 7.58 20.59 -8.12
N MET A 302 8.06 19.52 -8.73
CA MET A 302 9.30 18.82 -8.34
C MET A 302 10.53 19.73 -8.43
N ALA A 303 10.52 20.71 -9.33
CA ALA A 303 11.59 21.71 -9.48
C ALA A 303 11.59 22.82 -8.41
N LYS A 304 10.53 22.95 -7.59
CA LYS A 304 10.34 24.07 -6.65
C LYS A 304 10.44 23.67 -5.18
N GLU A 305 9.97 22.47 -4.83
CA GLU A 305 9.90 21.99 -3.44
C GLU A 305 10.62 20.66 -3.27
N LYS A 306 11.11 20.39 -2.05
CA LYS A 306 11.61 19.05 -1.69
C LYS A 306 10.41 18.13 -1.46
N ASN A 307 10.21 17.20 -2.39
CA ASN A 307 9.07 16.28 -2.39
C ASN A 307 9.34 15.14 -1.41
N ILE A 308 9.14 15.44 -0.11
CA ILE A 308 9.28 14.50 0.98
C ILE A 308 7.94 13.78 1.16
N PHE A 309 7.99 12.46 0.99
CA PHE A 309 6.90 11.55 1.28
C PHE A 309 7.13 10.93 2.66
N THR A 310 6.11 11.02 3.52
CA THR A 310 6.18 10.53 4.89
C THR A 310 5.34 9.26 5.04
N ASN A 311 5.95 8.19 5.53
CA ASN A 311 5.29 6.96 5.91
C ASN A 311 5.41 6.76 7.43
N VAL A 312 4.45 6.08 8.02
CA VAL A 312 4.57 5.54 9.38
C VAL A 312 4.59 4.02 9.31
N VAL A 313 5.56 3.44 10.01
CA VAL A 313 5.69 2.00 10.18
C VAL A 313 5.27 1.67 11.60
N VAL A 314 4.34 0.74 11.76
CA VAL A 314 3.92 0.22 13.05
C VAL A 314 4.14 -1.30 13.11
N SER A 315 4.92 -1.75 14.10
CA SER A 315 5.08 -3.15 14.47
C SER A 315 4.12 -3.45 15.62
N LEU A 316 3.31 -4.49 15.46
CA LEU A 316 2.25 -4.90 16.36
C LEU A 316 2.42 -6.36 16.78
N ILE A 317 2.13 -6.66 18.04
CA ILE A 317 2.13 -8.02 18.61
C ILE A 317 0.72 -8.32 19.09
N LYS A 318 0.12 -9.44 18.66
CA LYS A 318 -1.16 -9.89 19.20
C LYS A 318 -0.99 -10.39 20.65
N PHE A 319 -1.86 -9.92 21.55
CA PHE A 319 -1.91 -10.35 22.95
C PHE A 319 -2.48 -11.76 23.16
#